data_AF-A0A7R9A5R8-F1
#
_entry.id   AF-A0A7R9A5R8-F1
#
_cell.length_a   1.000
_cell.length_b   1.000
_cell.length_c   1.000
_cell.angle_alpha   90.00
_cell.angle_beta   90.00
_cell.angle_gamma   90.00
#
_symmetry.space_group_name_H-M   'P 1'
#
loop_
_entity.id
_entity.type
_entity.pdbx_description
1 polymer ?
#
loop_
_entity_poly.entity_id
_entity_poly.type
_entity_poly.pdbx_seq_one_letter_code
_entity_poly.pdbx_strand_id
1 'polypeptide(L)'
;MKKSKRGRNSIMGEHSRQTQAMIGPDYQAEIPIGSSSYEEVPSYENEDALMWDPSALAERDVEDYLQQVASSSLTSPTPDIVSYPVPDNEEALYQLLKCGHNTEEALRRRRINPYPRASPLSLWAKEECEAFECGLRMFGKKFYLIQQYKVRTRSIGELINFYYLWKT
;
A
#
# COMPACT_ATOMS: atom_id res chain seq x y z
N MET A 1 -22.26 -2.48 -67.07
CA MET A 1 -21.15 -1.98 -66.24
C MET A 1 -21.56 -1.93 -64.76
N LYS A 2 -20.75 -2.59 -63.94
CA LYS A 2 -20.47 -2.47 -62.49
C LYS A 2 -21.44 -1.68 -61.60
N LYS A 3 -22.14 -2.40 -60.70
CA LYS A 3 -22.63 -1.87 -59.41
C LYS A 3 -21.45 -1.75 -58.45
N SER A 4 -21.26 -0.58 -57.85
CA SER A 4 -20.38 -0.38 -56.70
C SER A 4 -21.16 0.42 -55.66
N LYS A 5 -21.59 -0.25 -54.59
CA LYS A 5 -21.98 0.40 -53.34
C LYS A 5 -21.34 -0.35 -52.19
N ARG A 6 -20.69 0.47 -51.36
CA ARG A 6 -19.94 0.19 -50.13
C ARG A 6 -20.62 -0.85 -49.24
N GLY A 7 -19.80 -1.77 -48.75
CA GLY A 7 -20.02 -2.53 -47.52
C GLY A 7 -18.67 -2.73 -46.83
N ARG A 8 -18.09 -1.65 -46.29
CA ARG A 8 -17.11 -1.80 -45.21
C ARG A 8 -17.93 -1.86 -43.94
N ASN A 9 -17.84 -2.98 -43.23
CA ASN A 9 -17.80 -3.09 -41.78
C ASN A 9 -17.85 -4.59 -41.44
N SER A 10 -16.68 -5.19 -41.28
CA SER A 10 -16.52 -6.41 -40.49
C SER A 10 -15.39 -6.15 -39.52
N ILE A 11 -15.68 -5.32 -38.51
CA ILE A 11 -14.88 -5.27 -37.29
C ILE A 11 -15.74 -5.99 -36.27
N MET A 12 -15.29 -7.18 -35.89
CA MET A 12 -15.47 -7.86 -34.60
C MET A 12 -14.70 -9.18 -34.78
N GLY A 13 -13.36 -9.06 -34.87
CA GLY A 13 -12.49 -10.22 -34.73
C GLY A 13 -12.45 -10.56 -33.25
N GLU A 14 -13.13 -11.63 -32.88
CA GLU A 14 -13.00 -12.27 -31.58
C GLU A 14 -11.51 -12.47 -31.29
N HIS A 15 -10.98 -11.83 -30.24
CA HIS A 15 -9.68 -12.21 -29.70
C HIS A 15 -9.86 -13.57 -29.02
N SER A 16 -9.76 -14.64 -29.81
CA SER A 16 -9.50 -15.98 -29.30
C SER A 16 -8.26 -15.86 -28.43
N ARG A 17 -8.40 -16.01 -27.12
CA ARG A 17 -7.25 -16.12 -26.22
C ARG A 17 -6.44 -17.31 -26.72
N GLN A 18 -5.31 -17.05 -27.36
CA GLN A 18 -4.36 -18.10 -27.72
C GLN A 18 -3.91 -18.72 -26.40
N THR A 19 -4.41 -19.93 -26.13
CA THR A 19 -4.03 -20.75 -24.98
C THR A 19 -2.71 -21.48 -25.21
N GLN A 20 -2.12 -21.32 -26.39
CA GLN A 20 -0.86 -21.94 -26.79
C GLN A 20 0.29 -20.97 -26.56
N ALA A 21 1.39 -21.49 -26.02
CA ALA A 21 2.61 -20.72 -25.81
C ALA A 21 3.15 -20.18 -27.14
N MET A 22 3.44 -18.87 -27.16
CA MET A 22 3.99 -18.20 -28.33
C MET A 22 5.52 -18.37 -28.35
N ILE A 23 6.07 -18.77 -29.48
CA ILE A 23 7.50 -19.02 -29.68
C ILE A 23 7.97 -18.06 -30.78
N GLY A 24 9.00 -17.27 -30.49
CA GLY A 24 9.59 -16.29 -31.39
C GLY A 24 10.33 -15.19 -30.63
N PRO A 25 11.26 -14.46 -31.27
CA PRO A 25 12.06 -13.42 -30.63
C PRO A 25 11.22 -12.32 -29.96
N ASP A 26 10.01 -12.07 -30.45
CA ASP A 26 9.07 -11.11 -29.85
C ASP A 26 8.39 -11.62 -28.56
N TYR A 27 8.56 -12.91 -28.24
CA TYR A 27 7.93 -13.60 -27.10
C TYR A 27 8.94 -14.16 -26.11
N GLN A 28 10.22 -14.29 -26.51
CA GLN A 28 11.28 -14.89 -25.71
C GLN A 28 12.22 -13.80 -25.21
N ALA A 29 12.64 -13.91 -23.94
CA ALA A 29 13.66 -13.01 -23.40
C ALA A 29 15.02 -13.32 -24.04
N GLU A 30 15.81 -12.28 -24.28
CA GLU A 30 17.22 -12.43 -24.63
C GLU A 30 17.97 -12.99 -23.41
N ILE A 31 18.60 -14.15 -23.58
CA ILE A 31 19.39 -14.77 -22.52
C ILE A 31 20.78 -14.13 -22.55
N PRO A 32 21.21 -13.46 -21.48
CA PRO A 32 22.57 -12.94 -21.40
C PRO A 32 23.59 -14.08 -21.56
N ILE A 33 24.57 -13.91 -22.45
CA ILE A 33 25.56 -14.94 -22.77
C ILE A 33 26.67 -14.93 -21.72
N GLY A 34 26.84 -16.05 -21.02
CA GLY A 34 28.01 -16.32 -20.19
C GLY A 34 27.94 -15.66 -18.81
N SER A 35 28.30 -16.44 -17.79
CA SER A 35 28.45 -16.01 -16.41
C SER A 35 29.48 -14.89 -16.31
N SER A 36 29.04 -13.63 -16.34
CA SER A 36 29.75 -12.57 -15.63
C SER A 36 29.84 -13.04 -14.18
N SER A 37 31.05 -13.04 -13.61
CA SER A 37 31.16 -13.18 -12.16
C SER A 37 30.24 -12.12 -11.56
N TYR A 38 29.43 -12.47 -10.55
CA TYR A 38 28.56 -11.50 -9.85
C TYR A 38 29.33 -10.23 -9.39
N GLU A 39 30.67 -10.28 -9.36
CA GLU A 39 31.60 -9.18 -9.12
C GLU A 39 31.64 -8.08 -10.21
N GLU A 40 31.22 -8.34 -11.45
CA GLU A 40 31.25 -7.37 -12.57
C GLU A 40 29.89 -6.70 -12.84
N VAL A 41 28.83 -7.19 -12.20
CA VAL A 41 27.55 -6.48 -12.18
C VAL A 41 27.68 -5.38 -11.13
N PRO A 42 27.51 -4.09 -11.49
CA PRO A 42 27.38 -3.04 -10.50
C PRO A 42 26.33 -3.49 -9.49
N SER A 43 26.68 -3.50 -8.20
CA SER A 43 25.73 -3.78 -7.13
C SER A 43 24.47 -2.98 -7.42
N TYR A 44 23.34 -3.67 -7.57
CA TYR A 44 22.02 -3.12 -7.88
C TYR A 44 21.88 -1.71 -7.27
N GLU A 45 21.98 -0.67 -8.10
CA GLU A 45 22.04 0.73 -7.64
C GLU A 45 20.67 1.26 -7.18
N ASN A 46 19.63 0.44 -7.18
CA ASN A 46 18.40 0.88 -6.54
C ASN A 46 18.67 1.00 -5.04
N GLU A 47 18.23 2.13 -4.49
CA GLU A 47 18.37 2.49 -3.08
C GLU A 47 17.48 1.59 -2.21
N ASP A 48 17.80 0.29 -2.14
CA ASP A 48 17.19 -0.59 -1.17
C ASP A 48 17.48 -0.04 0.22
N ALA A 49 16.42 0.35 0.93
CA ALA A 49 16.52 0.87 2.27
C ALA A 49 16.35 -0.26 3.29
N LEU A 50 17.29 -0.37 4.23
CA LEU A 50 17.10 -1.24 5.39
C LEU A 50 15.89 -0.74 6.19
N MET A 51 14.87 -1.59 6.34
CA MET A 51 13.64 -1.26 7.08
C MET A 51 13.62 -1.85 8.50
N TRP A 52 14.33 -2.95 8.74
CA TRP A 52 14.43 -3.60 10.05
C TRP A 52 15.64 -4.54 10.10
N ASP A 53 16.29 -4.64 11.26
CA ASP A 53 17.33 -5.63 11.56
C ASP A 53 16.93 -6.46 12.79
N PRO A 54 16.61 -7.76 12.64
CA PRO A 54 16.21 -8.61 13.75
C PRO A 54 17.36 -8.97 14.69
N SER A 55 18.61 -8.75 14.31
CA SER A 55 19.78 -9.10 15.11
C SER A 55 20.24 -7.99 16.06
N ALA A 56 19.69 -6.79 15.91
CA ALA A 56 20.17 -5.60 16.59
C ALA A 56 19.65 -5.43 18.04
N LEU A 57 18.53 -6.05 18.41
CA LEU A 57 18.02 -6.12 19.79
C LEU A 57 17.51 -7.53 20.10
N ALA A 58 17.49 -7.88 21.40
CA ALA A 58 16.73 -9.02 21.86
C ALA A 58 15.23 -8.77 21.70
N GLU A 59 14.48 -9.84 21.38
CA GLU A 59 13.03 -9.80 21.18
C GLU A 59 12.28 -9.15 22.36
N ARG A 60 12.68 -9.47 23.60
CA ARG A 60 12.10 -8.89 24.82
C ARG A 60 12.23 -7.36 24.88
N ASP A 61 13.38 -6.81 24.48
CA ASP A 61 13.59 -5.35 24.54
C ASP A 61 12.72 -4.63 23.50
N VAL A 62 12.49 -5.28 22.35
CA VAL A 62 11.58 -4.78 21.31
C VAL A 62 10.13 -4.83 21.80
N GLU A 63 9.70 -5.93 22.44
CA GLU A 63 8.37 -6.05 23.04
C GLU A 63 8.12 -4.98 24.11
N ASP A 64 9.06 -4.81 25.03
CA ASP A 64 8.98 -3.80 26.10
C ASP A 64 8.91 -2.38 25.53
N TYR A 65 9.66 -2.10 24.46
CA TYR A 65 9.58 -0.83 23.73
C TYR A 65 8.20 -0.62 23.11
N LEU A 66 7.65 -1.62 22.43
CA LEU A 66 6.33 -1.54 21.79
C LEU A 66 5.20 -1.35 22.81
N GLN A 67 5.28 -2.00 23.97
CA GLN A 67 4.32 -1.81 25.07
C GLN A 67 4.36 -0.38 25.63
N GLN A 68 5.56 0.19 25.81
CA GLN A 68 5.71 1.58 26.26
C GLN A 68 5.17 2.58 25.23
N VAL A 69 5.39 2.29 23.95
CA VAL A 69 4.86 3.03 22.81
C VAL A 69 3.33 3.04 22.79
N ALA A 70 2.70 1.88 22.98
CA ALA A 70 1.25 1.72 23.01
C ALA A 70 0.63 2.44 24.23
N SER A 71 1.24 2.28 25.41
CA SER A 71 0.81 2.93 26.65
C SER A 71 0.86 4.46 26.55
N SER A 72 1.89 4.99 25.88
CA SER A 72 2.02 6.44 25.61
C SER A 72 1.03 6.94 24.53
N SER A 73 0.23 6.07 23.91
CA SER A 73 -0.82 6.44 22.93
C SER A 73 -2.17 6.71 23.58
N LEU A 74 -2.47 6.00 24.66
CA LEU A 74 -3.78 5.99 25.31
C LEU A 74 -4.06 7.28 26.10
N THR A 75 -3.08 8.19 26.21
CA THR A 75 -3.20 9.46 26.94
C THR A 75 -3.84 10.58 26.13
N SER A 76 -4.24 10.35 24.87
CA SER A 76 -5.04 11.31 24.09
C SER A 76 -6.54 11.02 24.27
N PRO A 77 -7.31 11.91 24.91
CA PRO A 77 -8.72 11.70 25.18
C PRO A 77 -9.54 12.05 23.95
N THR A 78 -9.86 11.05 23.12
CA THR A 78 -10.97 11.15 22.16
C THR A 78 -11.99 10.06 22.51
N PRO A 79 -13.05 10.39 23.25
CA PRO A 79 -13.97 9.41 23.82
C PRO A 79 -14.98 8.78 22.85
N ASP A 80 -14.98 9.13 21.56
CA ASP A 80 -16.03 8.71 20.61
C ASP A 80 -15.54 7.95 19.37
N ILE A 81 -14.30 7.47 19.39
CA ILE A 81 -13.71 6.79 18.25
C ILE A 81 -13.94 5.29 18.43
N VAL A 82 -14.90 4.79 17.63
CA VAL A 82 -15.12 3.39 17.24
C VAL A 82 -13.83 2.58 17.43
N SER A 83 -13.89 1.42 18.08
CA SER A 83 -12.74 0.54 18.35
C SER A 83 -12.07 0.12 17.04
N TYR A 84 -11.23 1.00 16.49
CA TYR A 84 -10.51 0.77 15.25
C TYR A 84 -9.39 -0.24 15.51
N PRO A 85 -8.94 -0.96 14.47
CA PRO A 85 -7.86 -1.93 14.58
C PRO A 85 -6.66 -1.31 15.31
N VAL A 86 -6.03 -2.10 16.19
CA VAL A 86 -4.78 -1.74 16.83
C VAL A 86 -3.84 -1.24 15.72
N PRO A 87 -3.30 0.00 15.82
CA PRO A 87 -2.37 0.52 14.83
C PRO A 87 -1.22 -0.48 14.61
N ASP A 88 -0.74 -0.62 13.39
CA ASP A 88 0.46 -1.42 13.13
C ASP A 88 1.67 -0.86 13.91
N ASN A 89 2.67 -1.72 14.13
CA ASN A 89 3.89 -1.37 14.85
C ASN A 89 5.00 -0.88 13.90
N GLU A 90 4.74 -0.76 12.60
CA GLU A 90 5.74 -0.49 11.56
C GLU A 90 6.48 0.82 11.83
N GLU A 91 5.75 1.90 12.09
CA GLU A 91 6.34 3.22 12.36
C GLU A 91 7.18 3.24 13.64
N ALA A 92 6.76 2.50 14.67
CA ALA A 92 7.51 2.39 15.91
C ALA A 92 8.85 1.68 15.70
N LEU A 93 8.83 0.58 14.95
CA LEU A 93 10.03 -0.19 14.62
C LEU A 93 10.97 0.58 13.69
N TYR A 94 10.42 1.32 12.72
CA TYR A 94 11.22 2.17 11.84
C TYR A 94 11.88 3.32 12.58
N GLN A 95 11.18 3.93 13.55
CA GLN A 95 11.77 4.95 14.42
C GLN A 95 12.88 4.37 15.31
N LEU A 96 12.74 3.12 15.77
CA LEU A 96 13.78 2.41 16.53
C LEU A 96 15.03 2.18 15.67
N LEU A 97 14.85 1.75 14.41
CA LEU A 97 15.95 1.61 13.45
C LEU A 97 16.66 2.95 13.20
N LYS A 98 15.91 4.04 12.97
CA LYS A 98 16.47 5.40 12.79
C LYS A 98 17.23 5.94 14.01
N CYS A 99 16.96 5.40 15.19
CA CYS A 99 17.69 5.70 16.42
C CYS A 99 18.86 4.76 16.67
N GLY A 100 19.22 3.91 15.70
CA GLY A 100 20.29 2.94 15.85
C GLY A 100 20.00 1.93 16.95
N HIS A 101 18.73 1.49 17.06
CA HIS A 101 18.31 0.46 18.01
C HIS A 101 18.36 0.89 19.50
N ASN A 102 18.45 2.19 19.76
CA ASN A 102 18.35 2.75 21.12
C ASN A 102 16.87 3.04 21.47
N THR A 103 16.31 2.25 22.39
CA THR A 103 14.91 2.35 22.83
C THR A 103 14.60 3.67 23.51
N GLU A 104 15.51 4.18 24.35
CA GLU A 104 15.31 5.44 25.08
C GLU A 104 15.29 6.65 24.14
N GLU A 105 16.23 6.71 23.20
CA GLU A 105 16.29 7.79 22.21
C GLU A 105 15.08 7.73 21.25
N ALA A 106 14.65 6.53 20.86
CA ALA A 106 13.44 6.34 20.06
C ALA A 106 12.18 6.83 20.78
N LEU A 107 12.02 6.52 22.07
CA LEU A 107 10.91 7.02 22.88
C LEU A 107 10.97 8.55 23.06
N ARG A 108 12.16 9.11 23.30
CA ARG A 108 12.36 10.56 23.44
C ARG A 108 11.98 11.30 22.15
N ARG A 109 12.46 10.84 20.99
CA ARG A 109 12.14 11.46 19.70
C ARG A 109 10.64 11.42 19.40
N ARG A 110 10.00 10.29 19.69
CA ARG A 110 8.55 10.14 19.52
C ARG A 110 7.72 11.08 20.40
N ARG A 111 8.19 11.40 21.61
CA ARG A 111 7.52 12.37 22.51
C ARG A 111 7.61 13.79 21.98
N ILE A 112 8.71 14.14 21.33
CA ILE A 112 8.99 15.50 20.82
C ILE A 112 8.35 15.73 19.44
N ASN A 113 8.40 14.72 18.58
CA ASN A 113 7.74 14.72 17.28
C ASN A 113 6.68 13.60 17.27
N PRO A 114 5.50 13.84 17.86
CA PRO A 114 4.39 12.93 17.70
C PRO A 114 3.97 12.98 16.23
N TYR A 115 4.51 12.08 15.41
CA TYR A 115 3.98 11.84 14.08
C TYR A 115 2.46 11.64 14.21
N PRO A 116 1.64 12.25 13.33
CA PRO A 116 0.20 12.12 13.43
C PRO A 116 -0.18 10.64 13.36
N ARG A 117 -0.52 10.08 14.52
CA ARG A 117 -0.98 8.69 14.70
C ARG A 117 -2.40 8.49 14.19
N ALA A 118 -2.83 9.31 13.26
CA ALA A 118 -4.14 9.16 12.72
C ALA A 118 -4.09 7.90 11.87
N SER A 119 -4.62 6.80 12.44
CA SER A 119 -5.01 5.63 11.66
C SER A 119 -5.64 6.14 10.37
N PRO A 120 -5.41 5.52 9.20
CA PRO A 120 -6.02 5.99 7.98
C PRO A 120 -7.54 6.15 8.11
N LEU A 121 -8.20 5.44 9.04
CA LEU A 121 -9.60 5.65 9.43
C LEU A 121 -9.87 6.91 10.27
N SER A 122 -8.98 7.25 11.21
CA SER A 122 -9.05 8.47 12.02
C SER A 122 -8.86 9.75 11.19
N LEU A 123 -8.30 9.64 9.99
CA LEU A 123 -8.16 10.75 9.04
C LEU A 123 -9.43 11.02 8.23
N TRP A 124 -10.47 10.19 8.32
CA TRP A 124 -11.69 10.33 7.53
C TRP A 124 -12.76 11.08 8.31
N ALA A 125 -13.30 12.13 7.70
CA ALA A 125 -14.45 12.82 8.28
C ALA A 125 -15.68 11.89 8.24
N LYS A 126 -16.62 12.06 9.17
CA LYS A 126 -17.84 11.26 9.23
C LYS A 126 -18.61 11.30 7.91
N GLU A 127 -18.64 12.46 7.26
CA GLU A 127 -19.26 12.67 5.96
C GLU A 127 -18.57 11.87 4.85
N GLU A 128 -17.25 11.71 4.91
CA GLU A 128 -16.48 10.89 3.96
C GLU A 128 -16.77 9.39 4.16
N CYS A 129 -16.90 8.94 5.41
CA CYS A 129 -17.30 7.57 5.75
C CYS A 129 -18.71 7.25 5.22
N GLU A 130 -19.69 8.12 5.47
CA GLU A 130 -21.06 7.95 4.99
C GLU A 130 -21.12 7.96 3.45
N ALA A 131 -20.37 8.87 2.80
CA ALA A 131 -20.27 8.93 1.35
C ALA A 131 -19.64 7.65 0.77
N PHE A 132 -18.62 7.10 1.43
CA PHE A 132 -17.99 5.84 1.05
C PHE A 132 -18.95 4.66 1.15
N GLU A 133 -19.66 4.49 2.26
CA GLU A 133 -20.64 3.42 2.44
C GLU A 133 -21.77 3.50 1.41
N CYS A 134 -22.26 4.71 1.15
CA CYS A 134 -23.25 4.97 0.11
C CYS A 134 -22.70 4.56 -1.27
N GLY A 135 -21.46 4.94 -1.59
CA GLY A 135 -20.79 4.57 -2.83
C GLY A 135 -20.58 3.06 -2.96
N LEU A 136 -20.18 2.38 -1.88
CA LEU A 136 -19.98 0.94 -1.85
C LEU A 136 -21.31 0.19 -2.08
N ARG A 137 -22.42 0.70 -1.53
CA ARG A 137 -23.77 0.13 -1.75
C ARG A 137 -24.26 0.30 -3.19
N MET A 138 -23.96 1.43 -3.84
CA MET A 138 -24.43 1.70 -5.20
C MET A 138 -23.54 1.12 -6.31
N PHE A 139 -22.22 1.19 -6.15
CA PHE A 139 -21.26 0.84 -7.19
C PHE A 139 -20.50 -0.46 -6.91
N GLY A 140 -20.67 -1.05 -5.72
CA GLY A 140 -19.89 -2.19 -5.26
C GLY A 140 -18.40 -1.82 -5.12
N LYS A 141 -17.50 -2.76 -5.40
CA LYS A 141 -16.04 -2.56 -5.28
C LYS A 141 -15.41 -1.78 -6.45
N LYS A 142 -16.22 -1.01 -7.20
CA LYS A 142 -15.73 -0.14 -8.28
C LYS A 142 -15.23 1.17 -7.68
N PHE A 143 -14.07 1.12 -7.02
CA PHE A 143 -13.52 2.25 -6.26
C PHE A 143 -13.32 3.52 -7.09
N TYR A 144 -13.02 3.38 -8.39
CA TYR A 144 -12.93 4.53 -9.30
C TYR A 144 -14.26 5.29 -9.43
N LEU A 145 -15.42 4.61 -9.42
CA LEU A 145 -16.74 5.26 -9.44
C LEU A 145 -17.05 5.90 -8.09
N ILE A 146 -16.70 5.24 -6.99
CA ILE A 146 -16.89 5.80 -5.65
C ILE A 146 -16.09 7.10 -5.50
N GLN A 147 -14.84 7.11 -5.97
CA GLN A 147 -13.99 8.29 -6.01
C GLN A 147 -14.61 9.42 -6.84
N GLN A 148 -15.04 9.12 -8.06
CA GLN A 148 -15.56 10.12 -9.00
C GLN A 148 -16.90 10.73 -8.56
N TYR A 149 -17.78 9.93 -7.93
CA TYR A 149 -19.16 10.35 -7.66
C TYR A 149 -19.48 10.62 -6.18
N LYS A 150 -18.69 10.12 -5.24
CA LYS A 150 -18.98 10.21 -3.80
C LYS A 150 -17.85 10.80 -2.97
N VAL A 151 -16.62 10.37 -3.20
CA VAL A 151 -15.46 10.75 -2.37
C VAL A 151 -14.37 11.38 -3.24
N ARG A 152 -14.66 12.57 -3.79
CA ARG A 152 -13.77 13.27 -4.74
C ARG A 152 -12.52 13.86 -4.10
N THR A 153 -12.54 14.05 -2.78
CA THR A 153 -11.43 14.59 -1.98
C THR A 153 -10.32 13.57 -1.74
N ARG A 154 -10.57 12.29 -2.06
CA ARG A 154 -9.64 11.19 -1.83
C ARG A 154 -9.20 10.51 -3.12
N SER A 155 -8.05 9.89 -3.06
CA SER A 155 -7.49 9.04 -4.11
C SER A 155 -8.11 7.64 -4.08
N ILE A 156 -7.98 6.91 -5.19
CA ILE A 156 -8.40 5.51 -5.28
C ILE A 156 -7.59 4.64 -4.30
N GLY A 157 -6.31 4.95 -4.10
CA GLY A 157 -5.46 4.24 -3.14
C GLY A 157 -5.96 4.37 -1.71
N GLU A 158 -6.34 5.57 -1.27
CA GLU A 158 -6.93 5.81 0.04
C GLU A 158 -8.26 5.08 0.22
N LEU A 159 -9.11 5.05 -0.82
CA LEU A 159 -10.38 4.32 -0.80
C LEU A 159 -10.20 2.80 -0.65
N ILE A 160 -9.22 2.24 -1.33
CA ILE A 160 -8.89 0.81 -1.24
C ILE A 160 -8.33 0.52 0.16
N ASN A 161 -7.41 1.35 0.66
CA ASN A 161 -6.86 1.18 2.00
C ASN A 161 -7.97 1.24 3.06
N PHE A 162 -8.83 2.26 2.97
CA PHE A 162 -9.99 2.42 3.85
C PHE A 162 -10.93 1.20 3.80
N TYR A 163 -11.19 0.64 2.61
CA TYR A 163 -12.02 -0.56 2.47
C TYR A 163 -11.50 -1.76 3.28
N TYR A 164 -10.18 -2.00 3.26
CA TYR A 164 -9.60 -3.13 3.98
C TYR A 164 -9.60 -2.91 5.50
N LEU A 165 -9.37 -1.68 5.94
CA LEU A 165 -9.46 -1.32 7.34
C LEU A 165 -10.90 -1.38 7.86
N TRP A 166 -11.88 -0.89 7.08
CA TRP A 166 -13.32 -0.92 7.42
C TRP A 166 -13.91 -2.33 7.48
N LYS A 167 -13.39 -3.26 6.66
CA LYS A 167 -13.89 -4.64 6.61
C LYS A 167 -13.46 -5.47 7.84
N THR A 168 -12.43 -5.04 8.54
CA THR A 168 -11.85 -5.74 9.69
C THR A 168 -12.75 -5.57 10.91
#